data_AF-A0A2J8SNM3-F1
#
_entry.id   AF-A0A2J8SNM3-F1
#
_cell.length_a   1.000
_cell.length_b   1.000
_cell.length_c   1.000
_cell.angle_alpha   90.00
_cell.angle_beta   90.00
_cell.angle_gamma   90.00
#
_symmetry.space_group_name_H-M   'P 1'
#
loop_
_entity.id
_entity.type
_entity.pdbx_description
1 polymer ?
#
loop_
_entity_poly.entity_id
_entity_poly.type
_entity_poly.pdbx_seq_one_letter_code
_entity_poly.pdbx_strand_id
1 'polypeptide(L)' 'MAARRALHFVFKVGNRFQTARFYRDVLGMKVLRHEEFEEGCKAACNGYDTLFLKISFRL' A
#
# COMPACT_ATOMS: atom_id res chain seq x y z
N MET A 1 26.97 14.87 6.48
CA MET A 1 25.54 15.16 6.23
C MET A 1 24.78 13.84 6.16
N ALA A 2 23.68 13.69 6.90
CA ALA A 2 22.82 12.51 6.75
C ALA A 2 21.98 12.64 5.49
N ALA A 3 22.17 11.74 4.52
CA ALA A 3 21.35 11.67 3.32
C ALA A 3 19.92 11.22 3.70
N ARG A 4 18.92 12.03 3.36
CA ARG A 4 17.50 11.69 3.55
C ARG A 4 16.95 11.10 2.26
N ARG A 5 16.20 10.00 2.34
CA ARG A 5 15.56 9.35 1.18
C ARG A 5 14.09 9.12 1.45
N ALA A 6 13.23 9.55 0.53
CA ALA A 6 11.81 9.22 0.57
C ALA A 6 11.62 7.71 0.40
N LEU A 7 10.72 7.12 1.20
CA LEU A 7 10.51 5.68 1.24
C LEU A 7 9.32 5.23 0.40
N HIS A 8 8.12 5.70 0.72
CA HIS A 8 6.88 5.28 0.06
C HIS A 8 5.74 6.26 0.35
N PHE A 9 4.68 6.16 -0.47
CA PHE A 9 3.37 6.78 -0.22
C PHE A 9 2.35 5.70 0.12
N VAL A 10 1.36 6.05 0.93
CA VAL A 10 0.26 5.16 1.33
C VAL A 10 -1.05 5.71 0.77
N PHE A 11 -1.77 4.88 0.01
CA PHE A 11 -3.06 5.24 -0.57
C PHE A 11 -4.16 4.34 0.00
N LYS A 12 -5.30 4.94 0.35
CA LYS A 12 -6.53 4.18 0.62
C LYS A 12 -7.16 3.78 -0.71
N VAL A 13 -7.51 2.50 -0.85
CA VAL A 13 -7.97 1.90 -2.11
C VAL A 13 -9.34 1.26 -1.90
N GLY A 14 -10.33 1.64 -2.72
CA GLY A 14 -11.65 1.03 -2.72
C GLY A 14 -11.74 -0.24 -3.58
N ASN A 15 -11.29 -0.17 -4.84
CA ASN A 15 -11.34 -1.30 -5.78
C ASN A 15 -9.96 -1.92 -6.00
N ARG A 16 -9.65 -2.98 -5.24
CA ARG A 16 -8.34 -3.66 -5.30
C ARG A 16 -7.98 -4.23 -6.67
N PHE A 17 -8.95 -4.71 -7.45
CA PHE A 17 -8.67 -5.33 -8.75
C PHE A 17 -8.25 -4.30 -9.80
N GLN A 18 -9.00 -3.19 -9.88
CA GLN A 18 -8.64 -2.09 -10.78
C GLN A 18 -7.29 -1.48 -10.39
N THR A 19 -7.04 -1.29 -9.09
CA THR A 19 -5.78 -0.72 -8.61
C THR A 19 -4.59 -1.66 -8.84
N ALA A 20 -4.74 -2.97 -8.61
CA ALA A 20 -3.69 -3.93 -8.91
C ALA A 20 -3.36 -3.98 -10.41
N ARG A 21 -4.40 -3.92 -11.27
CA ARG A 21 -4.23 -3.81 -12.72
C ARG A 21 -3.49 -2.54 -13.11
N PHE A 22 -3.87 -1.39 -12.54
CA PHE A 22 -3.22 -0.11 -12.81
C PHE A 22 -1.74 -0.13 -12.46
N TYR A 23 -1.37 -0.53 -11.23
CA TYR A 23 0.02 -0.55 -10.83
C TYR A 23 0.86 -1.57 -11.62
N ARG A 24 0.32 -2.75 -11.93
CA ARG A 24 1.05 -3.79 -12.67
C ARG A 24 1.12 -3.52 -14.17
N ASP A 25 -0.02 -3.30 -14.81
CA ASP A 25 -0.13 -3.32 -16.28
C ASP A 25 0.06 -1.93 -16.91
N VAL A 26 -0.32 -0.86 -16.19
CA VAL A 26 -0.18 0.51 -16.70
C VAL A 26 1.14 1.13 -16.25
N LEU A 27 1.49 1.00 -14.97
CA LEU A 27 2.72 1.57 -14.42
C LEU A 27 3.92 0.60 -14.43
N GLY A 28 3.72 -0.67 -14.76
CA GLY A 28 4.81 -1.65 -14.83
C GLY A 28 5.44 -2.01 -13.47
N MET A 29 4.78 -1.68 -12.36
CA MET A 29 5.30 -1.90 -11.01
C MET A 29 5.21 -3.37 -10.60
N LYS A 30 6.05 -3.75 -9.64
CA LYS A 30 6.08 -5.10 -9.07
C LYS A 30 5.57 -5.10 -7.63
N VAL A 31 4.78 -6.12 -7.29
CA VAL A 31 4.38 -6.37 -5.90
C VAL A 31 5.63 -6.75 -5.10
N LEU A 32 5.82 -6.11 -3.95
CA LEU A 32 6.91 -6.39 -3.02
C LEU A 32 6.47 -7.26 -1.85
N ARG A 33 5.32 -6.95 -1.27
CA ARG A 33 4.78 -7.62 -0.08
C ARG A 33 3.27 -7.42 0.01
N HIS A 34 2.62 -8.39 0.62
CA HIS A 34 1.18 -8.48 0.83
C HIS A 34 0.96 -8.88 2.29
N GLU A 35 0.33 -8.01 3.06
CA GLU A 35 0.14 -8.17 4.50
C GLU A 35 -1.33 -7.97 4.83
N GLU A 36 -1.93 -8.96 5.49
CA GLU A 36 -3.31 -8.90 6.00
C GLU A 36 -3.28 -8.55 7.49
N PHE A 37 -4.17 -7.65 7.91
CA PHE A 37 -4.25 -7.17 9.27
C PHE A 37 -5.68 -7.23 9.78
N GLU A 38 -5.89 -7.94 10.89
CA GLU A 38 -7.20 -8.11 11.52
C GLU A 38 -7.74 -6.81 12.13
N GLU A 39 -6.86 -5.87 12.46
CA GLU A 39 -7.20 -4.58 13.05
C GLU A 39 -6.45 -3.41 12.39
N GLY A 40 -7.10 -2.25 12.36
CA GLY A 40 -6.51 -0.99 11.91
C GLY A 40 -5.35 -0.54 12.81
N CYS A 41 -4.43 0.25 12.26
CA CYS A 41 -3.41 0.87 13.10
C CYS A 41 -4.07 1.87 14.08
N LYS A 42 -3.71 1.82 15.38
CA LYS A 42 -4.21 2.75 16.43
C LYS A 42 -4.08 4.23 16.08
N ALA A 43 -3.13 4.59 15.22
CA ALA A 43 -2.93 5.96 14.74
C ALA A 43 -3.78 6.31 13.49
N ALA A 44 -4.71 5.44 13.09
CA ALA A 44 -5.54 5.51 11.87
C ALA A 44 -4.75 5.71 10.55
N CYS A 45 -3.43 5.51 10.57
CA CYS A 45 -2.54 5.83 9.45
C CYS A 45 -2.61 4.80 8.30
N ASN A 46 -3.11 3.58 8.56
CA ASN A 46 -3.17 2.49 7.58
C ASN A 46 -4.60 1.99 7.26
N GLY A 47 -5.66 2.54 7.88
CA GLY A 47 -7.02 2.04 7.67
C GLY A 47 -7.96 2.35 8.84
N TYR A 48 -9.25 2.08 8.64
CA TYR A 48 -10.27 2.10 9.71
C TYR A 48 -10.02 0.93 10.68
N ASP A 49 -10.69 0.91 11.84
CA ASP A 49 -10.56 -0.09 12.91
C ASP A 49 -11.04 -1.52 12.53
N THR A 50 -11.00 -1.88 11.24
CA THR A 50 -11.50 -3.12 10.66
C THR A 50 -10.42 -3.84 9.84
N LEU A 51 -10.63 -5.12 9.53
CA LEU A 51 -9.77 -5.94 8.68
C LEU A 51 -9.40 -5.21 7.39
N PHE A 52 -8.10 -5.10 7.10
CA PHE A 52 -7.61 -4.48 5.86
C PHE A 52 -6.39 -5.21 5.28
N LEU A 53 -6.11 -4.90 4.02
CA LEU A 53 -5.01 -5.48 3.26
C LEU A 53 -4.03 -4.39 2.80
N LYS A 54 -2.73 -4.61 3.03
CA LYS A 54 -1.65 -3.76 2.55
C LYS A 54 -0.86 -4.46 1.45
N ILE A 55 -0.90 -3.90 0.25
CA ILE A 55 -0.07 -4.33 -0.87
C ILE A 55 0.94 -3.23 -1.17
N SER A 56 2.23 -3.55 -1.16
CA SER A 56 3.28 -2.59 -1.53
C SER A 56 3.79 -2.87 -2.93
N PHE A 57 3.91 -1.80 -3.73
CA PHE A 57 4.47 -1.85 -5.07
C PHE A 57 5.81 -1.10 -5.13
N ARG A 58 6.72 -1.58 -5.97
CA ARG A 58 7.99 -0.90 -6.27
C ARG A 58 7.85 -0.08 -7.55
N LEU A 59 8.10 1.23 -7.44
CA LEU A 59 8.42 2.13 -8.56
C LEU A 59 9.68 1.65 -9.29
#